data_AF-A0A429HNG3-F1
#
_entry.id   AF-A0A429HNG3-F1
#
_cell.length_a   1.000
_cell.length_b   1.000
_cell.length_c   1.000
_cell.angle_alpha   90.00
_cell.angle_beta   90.00
_cell.angle_gamma   90.00
#
_symmetry.space_group_name_H-M   'P 1'
#
loop_
_entity.id
_entity.type
_entity.pdbx_description
1 polymer ?
#
loop_
_entity_poly.entity_id
_entity_poly.type
_entity_poly.pdbx_seq_one_letter_code
_entity_poly.pdbx_strand_id
1 'polypeptide(L)' 'RIAARARELVDQGTPIEAACRIIILEDQLEEAQRINAEYRRAAERPNPPTEP' A
#
# COMPACT_ATOMS: atom_id res chain seq x y z
N ARG A 1 3.42 -0.58 16.82
CA ARG A 1 3.78 -1.60 15.82
C ARG A 1 4.91 -1.11 14.91
N ILE A 2 4.76 0.07 14.28
CA ILE A 2 5.79 0.70 13.43
C ILE A 2 7.16 0.83 14.12
N ALA A 3 7.19 1.33 15.36
CA ALA A 3 8.46 1.50 16.11
C ALA A 3 9.20 0.17 16.38
N ALA A 4 8.47 -0.92 16.65
CA ALA A 4 9.07 -2.24 16.87
C ALA A 4 9.66 -2.80 15.57
N ARG A 5 8.95 -2.63 14.46
CA ARG A 5 9.41 -3.05 13.12
C ARG A 5 10.62 -2.25 12.64
N ALA A 6 10.62 -0.93 12.87
CA ALA A 6 11.78 -0.10 12.59
C ALA A 6 12.98 -0.56 13.41
N ARG A 7 12.77 -0.95 14.68
CA ARG A 7 13.83 -1.49 15.53
C ARG A 7 14.40 -2.80 15.00
N GLU A 8 13.55 -3.75 14.59
CA GLU A 8 14.01 -5.01 13.98
C GLU A 8 14.84 -4.79 12.72
N LEU A 9 14.44 -3.88 11.84
CA LEU A 9 15.19 -3.54 10.63
C LEU A 9 16.56 -2.96 10.97
N VAL A 10 16.62 -2.07 11.96
CA VAL A 10 17.86 -1.46 12.44
C VAL A 10 18.77 -2.49 13.11
N ASP A 11 18.21 -3.37 13.93
CA ASP A 11 18.95 -4.44 14.59
C ASP A 11 19.53 -5.45 13.57
N GLN A 12 18.92 -5.57 12.37
CA GLN A 12 19.45 -6.33 11.23
C GLN A 12 20.52 -5.56 10.40
N GLY A 13 20.90 -4.35 10.81
CA GLY A 13 21.91 -3.53 10.16
C GLY A 13 21.37 -2.54 9.12
N THR A 14 20.04 -2.38 9.01
CA THR A 14 19.47 -1.35 8.14
C THR A 14 19.68 0.03 8.76
N PRO A 15 20.21 1.02 8.02
CA PRO A 15 20.26 2.40 8.51
C PRO A 15 18.89 2.89 8.93
N ILE A 16 18.80 3.64 10.03
CA ILE A 16 17.51 4.08 10.56
C ILE A 16 16.70 4.92 9.57
N GLU A 17 17.35 5.76 8.77
CA GLU A 17 16.69 6.48 7.68
C GLU A 17 16.09 5.53 6.63
N ALA A 18 16.84 4.48 6.26
CA ALA A 18 16.35 3.49 5.31
C ALA A 18 15.17 2.70 5.89
N ALA A 19 15.23 2.30 7.16
CA ALA A 19 14.13 1.62 7.84
C ALA A 19 12.86 2.48 7.90
N CYS A 20 12.99 3.76 8.26
CA CYS A 20 11.88 4.71 8.25
C CYS A 20 11.31 4.89 6.83
N ARG A 21 12.16 5.00 5.82
CA ARG A 21 11.75 5.19 4.43
C ARG A 21 11.05 3.94 3.85
N ILE A 22 11.52 2.75 4.20
CA ILE A 22 10.88 1.48 3.81
C ILE A 22 9.45 1.45 4.32
N ILE A 23 9.23 1.72 5.61
CA ILE A 23 7.89 1.66 6.21
C ILE A 23 6.93 2.64 5.54
N ILE A 24 7.37 3.88 5.29
CA ILE A 24 6.55 4.89 4.60
C ILE A 24 6.17 4.42 3.19
N LEU A 25 7.11 3.85 2.45
CA LEU A 25 6.87 3.39 1.08
C LEU A 25 5.92 2.19 1.04
N GLU A 26 6.00 1.30 2.03
CA GLU A 26 5.07 0.17 2.14
C GLU A 26 3.64 0.62 2.45
N ASP A 27 3.47 1.57 3.38
CA ASP A 27 2.16 2.15 3.68
C ASP A 27 1.56 2.83 2.43
N GLN A 28 2.38 3.56 1.67
CA GLN A 28 1.98 4.17 0.39
C GLN A 28 1.62 3.13 -0.67
N LEU A 29 2.39 2.04 -0.75
CA LEU A 29 2.15 0.97 -1.71
C LEU A 29 0.82 0.26 -1.39
N GLU A 30 0.56 -0.05 -0.13
CA GLU A 30 -0.69 -0.68 0.31
C GLU A 30 -1.90 0.21 -0.02
N GLU A 31 -1.80 1.52 0.24
CA GLU A 31 -2.87 2.47 -0.10
C GLU A 31 -3.11 2.52 -1.62
N ALA A 32 -2.04 2.63 -2.42
CA ALA A 32 -2.15 2.66 -3.87
C ALA A 32 -2.74 1.35 -4.42
N GLN A 33 -2.39 0.20 -3.84
CA GLN A 33 -2.96 -1.09 -4.21
C GLN A 33 -4.45 -1.16 -3.90
N ARG A 34 -4.88 -0.66 -2.73
CA ARG A 34 -6.30 -0.61 -2.34
C ARG A 34 -7.12 0.23 -3.32
N ILE A 35 -6.65 1.45 -3.59
CA ILE A 35 -7.27 2.37 -4.55
C ILE A 35 -7.37 1.72 -5.94
N ASN A 36 -6.29 1.10 -6.42
CA ASN A 36 -6.30 0.40 -7.70
C ASN A 36 -7.30 -0.78 -7.73
N ALA A 37 -7.41 -1.54 -6.65
CA ALA A 37 -8.37 -2.63 -6.54
C ALA A 37 -9.82 -2.10 -6.57
N GLU A 38 -10.09 -0.97 -5.91
CA GLU A 38 -11.39 -0.31 -5.94
C GLU A 38 -11.73 0.22 -7.34
N TYR A 39 -10.78 0.87 -8.01
CA TYR A 39 -10.96 1.30 -9.40
C TYR A 39 -11.25 0.12 -10.34
N ARG A 40 -10.51 -0.99 -10.20
CA ARG A 40 -10.77 -2.21 -10.99
C ARG A 40 -12.16 -2.76 -10.73
N ARG A 41 -12.56 -2.89 -9.46
CA ARG A 41 -13.92 -3.34 -9.10
C ARG A 41 -15.01 -2.42 -9.63
N ALA A 42 -14.78 -1.11 -9.62
CA ALA A 42 -15.73 -0.14 -10.17
C ALA A 42 -15.84 -0.25 -11.70
N ALA A 43 -14.72 -0.48 -12.40
CA ALA A 43 -14.70 -0.70 -13.84
C ALA A 43 -15.34 -2.05 -14.26
N GLU A 44 -15.27 -3.06 -13.38
CA GLU A 44 -15.86 -4.39 -13.60
C GLU A 44 -17.36 -4.46 -13.27
N ARG A 45 -17.95 -3.41 -12.65
CA ARG A 45 -19.41 -3.35 -12.51
C ARG A 45 -20.03 -3.23 -13.90
N PRO A 46 -20.87 -4.19 -14.33
CA PRO A 46 -21.47 -4.13 -15.66
C PRO A 46 -22.33 -2.88 -15.72
N ASN A 47 -22.03 -2.01 -16.69
CA ASN A 47 -22.91 -0.91 -17.05
C ASN A 47 -24.28 -1.53 -17.34
N PRO A 48 -25.38 -1.12 -16.67
CA PRO A 48 -26.70 -1.62 -17.07
C PRO A 48 -26.85 -1.33 -18.57
N PRO A 49 -27.37 -2.28 -19.36
CA PRO A 49 -27.50 -2.06 -20.79
C PRO A 49 -28.30 -0.76 -20.97
N THR A 50 -27.68 0.22 -21.61
CA THR A 50 -28.39 1.40 -22.12
C THR A 50 -29.43 0.87 -23.09
N GLU A 51 -30.66 0.74 -22.61
CA GLU A 51 -31.82 0.42 -23.44
C GLU A 51 -32.09 1.60 -24.39
N PRO A 52 -32.45 1.31 -25.66
CA PRO A 52 -32.63 2.29 -26.72
C PRO A 52 -33.89 3.16 -26.57
#